data_AF-A0A2N5VAW8-F1
#
_entry.id   AF-A0A2N5VAW8-F1
#
_cell.length_a   1.000
_cell.length_b   1.000
_cell.length_c   1.000
_cell.angle_alpha   90.00
_cell.angle_beta   90.00
_cell.angle_gamma   90.00
#
_symmetry.space_group_name_H-M   'P 1'
#
loop_
_entity.id
_entity.type
_entity.pdbx_description
1 polymer ?
#
loop_
_entity_poly.entity_id
_entity_poly.type
_entity_poly.pdbx_seq_one_letter_code
_entity_poly.pdbx_strand_id
1 'polypeptide(L)'
;MKFVLFAIYMGTFAFKVAGGPHSFTKRSNYPNSSMKSLQCPNSNEFELSCLMIDSQSWPKNDIECGQTVHLNALQTIASAITRETNPAESKTAAPPPGLRPACNGKPIYQITHGNIVTYYTLDVSCKCQKDAEPNCSGATTQSAAACNFATIGYCGISVNNNPVCSA
;
A
#
# COMPACT_ATOMS: atom_id res chain seq x y z
N MET A 1 -49.76 24.71 -38.64
CA MET A 1 -49.32 24.85 -37.23
C MET A 1 -47.95 24.20 -37.10
N LYS A 2 -46.99 24.93 -36.52
CA LYS A 2 -45.61 24.49 -36.27
C LYS A 2 -45.62 23.43 -35.16
N PHE A 3 -45.03 22.26 -35.38
CA PHE A 3 -44.73 21.32 -34.31
C PHE A 3 -43.23 21.30 -34.05
N VAL A 4 -42.90 21.70 -32.83
CA VAL A 4 -41.57 21.92 -32.25
C VAL A 4 -41.01 20.57 -31.77
N LEU A 5 -39.72 20.37 -32.01
CA LEU A 5 -38.92 19.26 -31.47
C LEU A 5 -38.98 19.19 -29.95
N PHE A 6 -39.06 17.97 -29.40
CA PHE A 6 -38.37 17.63 -28.14
C PHE A 6 -37.76 16.24 -28.26
N ALA A 7 -36.45 16.21 -28.54
CA ALA A 7 -35.62 15.02 -28.42
C ALA A 7 -35.27 14.84 -26.93
N ILE A 8 -35.83 13.81 -26.31
CA ILE A 8 -35.46 13.42 -24.94
C ILE A 8 -34.24 12.50 -25.06
N TYR A 9 -33.07 13.11 -24.88
CA TYR A 9 -31.78 12.44 -24.78
C TYR A 9 -31.75 11.68 -23.43
N MET A 10 -32.12 10.39 -23.44
CA MET A 10 -31.85 9.51 -22.30
C MET A 10 -30.36 9.15 -22.31
N GLY A 11 -29.55 10.05 -21.74
CA GLY A 11 -28.19 9.73 -21.33
C GLY A 11 -28.24 8.69 -20.22
N THR A 12 -28.08 7.42 -20.59
CA THR A 12 -27.79 6.37 -19.63
C THR A 12 -26.44 6.68 -19.00
N PHE A 13 -26.47 7.09 -17.73
CA PHE A 13 -25.28 7.15 -16.89
C PHE A 13 -24.71 5.74 -16.80
N ALA A 14 -23.72 5.45 -17.64
CA ALA A 14 -22.84 4.32 -17.44
C ALA A 14 -22.10 4.57 -16.12
N PHE A 15 -22.57 3.93 -15.05
CA PHE A 15 -21.77 3.72 -13.85
C PHE A 15 -20.48 3.04 -14.30
N LYS A 16 -19.38 3.80 -14.34
CA LYS A 16 -18.04 3.23 -14.36
C LYS A 16 -17.85 2.49 -13.04
N VAL A 17 -18.22 1.22 -13.04
CA VAL A 17 -17.80 0.26 -12.03
C VAL A 17 -16.28 0.30 -12.00
N ALA A 18 -15.74 0.36 -10.78
CA ALA A 18 -14.32 0.35 -10.48
C ALA A 18 -13.58 -0.77 -11.23
N GLY A 19 -12.28 -0.53 -11.48
CA GLY A 19 -11.36 -1.31 -12.30
C GLY A 19 -11.73 -2.79 -12.50
N GLY A 20 -11.75 -3.19 -13.77
CA GLY A 20 -12.00 -4.58 -14.15
C GLY A 20 -11.03 -5.56 -13.47
N PRO A 21 -11.40 -6.85 -13.41
CA PRO A 21 -10.58 -7.87 -12.77
C PRO A 21 -9.22 -7.96 -13.49
N HIS A 22 -8.16 -7.50 -12.84
CA HIS A 22 -6.81 -7.67 -13.33
C HIS A 22 -6.50 -9.18 -13.38
N SER A 23 -6.23 -9.68 -14.58
CA SER A 23 -5.85 -11.08 -14.80
C SER A 23 -4.52 -11.40 -14.11
N PHE A 24 -4.56 -12.39 -13.22
CA PHE A 24 -3.44 -12.81 -12.40
C PHE A 24 -2.39 -13.53 -13.24
N THR A 25 -1.23 -12.88 -13.44
CA THR A 25 -0.02 -13.59 -13.86
C THR A 25 0.75 -13.99 -12.61
N LYS A 26 0.91 -15.31 -12.40
CA LYS A 26 1.79 -15.89 -11.38
C LYS A 26 3.21 -15.40 -11.63
N ARG A 27 3.64 -14.36 -10.90
CA ARG A 27 5.05 -13.96 -10.86
C ARG A 27 5.71 -14.66 -9.69
N SER A 28 6.57 -15.63 -10.01
CA SER A 28 7.62 -16.10 -9.11
C SER A 28 8.53 -14.91 -8.79
N ASN A 29 8.63 -14.56 -7.51
CA ASN A 29 9.41 -13.47 -6.92
C ASN A 29 8.67 -12.13 -6.85
N TYR A 30 8.47 -11.68 -5.59
CA TYR A 30 8.01 -10.34 -5.26
C TYR A 30 8.89 -9.27 -5.93
N PRO A 31 8.32 -8.18 -6.48
CA PRO A 31 9.13 -7.05 -6.89
C PRO A 31 9.70 -6.39 -5.61
N ASN A 32 11.00 -6.56 -5.38
CA ASN A 32 11.64 -6.23 -4.10
C ASN A 32 11.80 -4.72 -3.82
N SER A 33 11.45 -3.83 -4.75
CA SER A 33 11.70 -2.40 -4.59
C SER A 33 11.00 -1.58 -5.68
N SER A 34 10.28 -0.53 -5.30
CA SER A 34 9.77 0.50 -6.22
C SER A 34 10.43 1.84 -5.90
N MET A 35 10.81 2.60 -6.92
CA MET A 35 11.29 3.97 -6.70
C MET A 35 10.09 4.92 -6.56
N LYS A 36 10.07 5.70 -5.48
CA LYS A 36 8.94 6.57 -5.11
C LYS A 36 9.44 7.89 -4.55
N SER A 37 8.72 8.97 -4.83
CA SER A 37 8.93 10.25 -4.17
C SER A 37 8.24 10.22 -2.80
N LEU A 38 9.02 10.27 -1.72
CA LEU A 38 8.55 10.20 -0.35
C LEU A 38 9.11 11.37 0.46
N GLN A 39 8.35 11.81 1.46
CA GLN A 39 8.80 12.89 2.34
C GLN A 39 9.88 12.37 3.31
N CYS A 40 11.05 12.98 3.27
CA CYS A 40 12.17 12.65 4.14
C CYS A 40 11.97 13.25 5.53
N PRO A 41 12.13 12.47 6.62
CA PRO A 41 11.83 12.94 7.98
C PRO A 41 12.80 14.01 8.49
N ASN A 42 14.02 14.08 7.95
CA ASN A 42 15.05 15.00 8.42
C ASN A 42 14.98 16.38 7.75
N SER A 43 14.62 16.43 6.46
CA SER A 43 14.54 17.66 5.66
C SER A 43 13.11 18.14 5.44
N ASN A 44 12.10 17.28 5.65
CA ASN A 44 10.71 17.45 5.24
C ASN A 44 10.53 17.68 3.72
N GLU A 45 11.56 17.46 2.92
CA GLU A 45 11.53 17.54 1.45
C GLU A 45 11.10 16.18 0.86
N PHE A 46 10.53 16.22 -0.33
CA PHE A 46 10.19 15.02 -1.08
C PHE A 46 11.40 14.57 -1.90
N GLU A 47 11.92 13.38 -1.63
CA GLU A 47 13.06 12.80 -2.35
C GLU A 47 12.71 11.45 -2.94
N LEU A 48 13.39 11.08 -4.04
CA LEU A 48 13.31 9.72 -4.57
C LEU A 48 13.88 8.75 -3.54
N SER A 49 13.12 7.70 -3.27
CA SER A 49 13.38 6.69 -2.24
C SER A 49 13.03 5.31 -2.77
N CYS A 50 13.81 4.31 -2.38
CA CYS A 50 13.51 2.91 -2.64
C CYS A 50 12.50 2.40 -1.63
N LEU A 51 11.25 2.21 -2.06
CA LEU A 51 10.17 1.67 -1.26
C LEU A 51 10.13 0.15 -1.39
N MET A 52 10.01 -0.55 -0.27
CA MET A 52 9.84 -1.99 -0.28
C MET A 52 8.98 -2.51 0.86
N ILE A 53 8.62 -3.78 0.74
CA ILE A 53 7.93 -4.55 1.78
C ILE A 53 8.96 -5.11 2.76
N ASP A 54 8.73 -4.93 4.06
CA ASP A 54 9.53 -5.65 5.06
C ASP A 54 9.15 -7.14 5.07
N SER A 55 10.00 -7.95 4.45
CA SER A 55 9.84 -9.41 4.38
C SER A 55 9.83 -10.13 5.73
N GLN A 56 10.29 -9.49 6.81
CA GLN A 56 10.27 -10.07 8.16
C GLN A 56 8.94 -9.81 8.85
N SER A 57 8.36 -8.63 8.69
CA SER A 57 7.04 -8.34 9.25
C SER A 57 5.91 -8.95 8.43
N TRP A 58 6.03 -9.05 7.11
CA TRP A 58 4.93 -9.48 6.26
C TRP A 58 4.60 -10.98 6.41
N PRO A 59 3.31 -11.36 6.42
CA PRO A 59 2.90 -12.74 6.57
C PRO A 59 3.42 -13.63 5.43
N LYS A 60 3.88 -14.84 5.81
CA LYS A 60 4.42 -15.85 4.89
C LYS A 60 3.48 -17.03 4.65
N ASN A 61 2.37 -17.06 5.39
CA ASN A 61 1.33 -18.07 5.32
C ASN A 61 -0.04 -17.38 5.35
N ASP A 62 -1.10 -18.15 5.17
CA ASP A 62 -2.47 -17.72 5.36
C ASP A 62 -2.70 -17.21 6.79
N ILE A 63 -3.60 -16.24 6.95
CA ILE A 63 -4.00 -15.71 8.25
C ILE A 63 -5.46 -16.04 8.51
N GLU A 64 -5.75 -16.58 9.69
CA GLU A 64 -7.12 -16.73 10.17
C GLU A 64 -7.58 -15.43 10.86
N CYS A 65 -8.57 -14.76 10.28
CA CYS A 65 -9.13 -13.53 10.85
C CYS A 65 -10.64 -13.42 10.63
N GLY A 66 -11.40 -14.22 11.38
CA GLY A 66 -12.84 -14.45 11.16
C GLY A 66 -13.13 -15.29 9.91
N GLN A 67 -12.30 -15.17 8.88
CA GLN A 67 -12.17 -16.06 7.73
C GLN A 67 -10.69 -16.17 7.34
N THR A 68 -10.34 -17.23 6.62
CA THR A 68 -9.01 -17.42 6.06
C THR A 68 -8.71 -16.33 5.02
N VAL A 69 -7.66 -15.55 5.28
CA VAL A 69 -7.07 -14.63 4.31
C VAL A 69 -5.85 -15.32 3.72
N HIS A 70 -6.00 -15.75 2.48
CA HIS A 70 -4.96 -16.47 1.77
C HIS A 70 -3.73 -15.59 1.50
N LEU A 71 -2.56 -16.23 1.51
CA LEU A 71 -1.27 -15.59 1.27
C LEU A 71 -1.28 -14.78 -0.04
N ASN A 72 -1.84 -15.30 -1.13
CA ASN A 72 -1.90 -14.58 -2.41
C ASN A 72 -2.64 -13.22 -2.34
N ALA A 73 -3.68 -13.12 -1.49
CA ALA A 73 -4.39 -11.88 -1.25
C ALA A 73 -3.50 -10.88 -0.50
N LEU A 74 -2.80 -11.34 0.54
CA LEU A 74 -1.81 -10.54 1.26
C LEU A 74 -0.72 -10.05 0.30
N GLN A 75 -0.23 -10.91 -0.59
CA GLN A 75 0.79 -10.54 -1.57
C GLN A 75 0.32 -9.49 -2.57
N THR A 76 -0.95 -9.57 -2.96
CA THR A 76 -1.59 -8.59 -3.82
C THR A 76 -1.71 -7.25 -3.10
N ILE A 77 -2.13 -7.24 -1.84
CA ILE A 77 -2.24 -6.02 -1.03
C ILE A 77 -0.87 -5.36 -0.86
N ALA A 78 0.17 -6.13 -0.55
CA ALA A 78 1.56 -5.62 -0.47
C ALA A 78 1.99 -4.92 -1.77
N SER A 79 1.67 -5.56 -2.89
CA SER A 79 1.95 -5.04 -4.22
C SER A 79 1.13 -3.79 -4.55
N ALA A 80 -0.08 -3.66 -4.01
CA ALA A 80 -0.90 -2.47 -4.15
C ALA A 80 -0.31 -1.30 -3.35
N ILE A 81 0.03 -1.50 -2.08
CA ILE A 81 0.66 -0.47 -1.20
C ILE A 81 1.94 0.08 -1.86
N THR A 82 2.84 -0.80 -2.32
CA THR A 82 4.08 -0.37 -3.01
C THR A 82 3.85 0.41 -4.31
N ARG A 83 2.68 0.27 -4.95
CA ARG A 83 2.30 0.98 -6.18
C ARG A 83 1.52 2.26 -5.92
N GLU A 84 0.70 2.31 -4.87
CA GLU A 84 -0.24 3.40 -4.60
C GLU A 84 0.35 4.62 -3.87
N THR A 85 1.59 4.54 -3.39
CA THR A 85 2.25 5.55 -2.54
C THR A 85 2.54 6.94 -3.16
N ASN A 86 1.64 7.50 -3.99
CA ASN A 86 1.41 8.94 -4.04
C ASN A 86 0.03 9.30 -4.66
N PRO A 87 -0.86 10.10 -4.03
CA PRO A 87 -0.81 10.66 -2.66
C PRO A 87 -1.49 9.80 -1.57
N ALA A 88 -1.20 10.21 -0.33
CA ALA A 88 -1.27 9.52 0.95
C ALA A 88 -2.39 8.50 1.17
N GLU A 89 -1.95 7.28 1.44
CA GLU A 89 -2.63 6.34 2.30
C GLU A 89 -3.09 7.08 3.57
N SER A 90 -4.39 7.04 3.87
CA SER A 90 -4.95 7.78 4.99
C SER A 90 -4.33 7.27 6.29
N LYS A 91 -3.47 8.09 6.91
CA LYS A 91 -3.00 7.86 8.27
C LYS A 91 -4.22 7.68 9.17
N THR A 92 -4.30 6.54 9.84
CA THR A 92 -5.40 6.26 10.76
C THR A 92 -5.27 7.18 11.97
N ALA A 93 -6.27 8.03 12.20
CA ALA A 93 -6.27 8.96 13.33
C ALA A 93 -6.35 8.24 14.70
N ALA A 94 -7.01 7.08 14.73
CA ALA A 94 -7.13 6.21 15.89
C ALA A 94 -6.91 4.74 15.44
N PRO A 95 -5.67 4.24 15.47
CA PRO A 95 -5.39 2.86 15.12
C PRO A 95 -6.17 1.89 16.03
N PRO A 96 -6.76 0.81 15.49
CA PRO A 96 -7.46 -0.18 16.30
C PRO A 96 -6.50 -0.92 17.26
N PRO A 97 -7.00 -1.44 18.39
CA PRO A 97 -6.22 -2.35 19.23
C PRO A 97 -5.95 -3.68 18.51
N GLY A 98 -4.97 -4.45 18.99
CA GLY A 98 -4.63 -5.77 18.41
C GLY A 98 -3.63 -5.72 17.24
N LEU A 99 -3.06 -4.56 16.95
CA LEU A 99 -1.91 -4.43 16.04
C LEU A 99 -0.66 -5.08 16.64
N ARG A 100 0.28 -5.44 15.78
CA ARG A 100 1.58 -6.01 16.19
C ARG A 100 2.33 -5.05 17.10
N PRO A 101 3.03 -5.55 18.14
CA PRO A 101 3.78 -4.70 19.05
C PRO A 101 4.81 -3.78 18.36
N ALA A 102 5.42 -4.23 17.26
CA ALA A 102 6.38 -3.45 16.48
C ALA A 102 5.79 -2.17 15.85
N CYS A 103 4.46 -2.07 15.78
CA CYS A 103 3.75 -0.91 15.23
C CYS A 103 3.32 0.10 16.31
N ASN A 104 3.49 -0.23 17.59
CA ASN A 104 3.09 0.66 18.67
C ASN A 104 3.90 1.96 18.65
N GLY A 105 3.20 3.09 18.79
CA GLY A 105 3.81 4.43 18.78
C GLY A 105 4.26 4.93 17.41
N LYS A 106 4.04 4.16 16.34
CA LYS A 106 4.33 4.58 14.95
C LYS A 106 3.07 5.10 14.25
N PRO A 107 3.22 5.96 13.22
CA PRO A 107 2.11 6.28 12.33
C PRO A 107 1.59 5.01 11.65
N ILE A 108 0.29 4.75 11.82
CA ILE A 108 -0.39 3.62 11.17
C ILE A 108 -1.14 4.13 9.96
N TYR A 109 -0.96 3.43 8.86
CA TYR A 109 -1.65 3.62 7.61
C TYR A 109 -2.53 2.42 7.34
N GLN A 110 -3.55 2.61 6.51
CA GLN A 110 -4.44 1.53 6.13
C GLN A 110 -4.75 1.54 4.63
N ILE A 111 -4.97 0.36 4.10
CA ILE A 111 -5.50 0.14 2.75
C ILE A 111 -6.65 -0.85 2.83
N THR A 112 -7.69 -0.61 2.04
CA THR A 112 -8.85 -1.51 1.95
C THR A 112 -8.83 -2.21 0.60
N HIS A 113 -8.84 -3.54 0.61
CA HIS A 113 -8.93 -4.36 -0.59
C HIS A 113 -10.08 -5.36 -0.43
N GLY A 114 -11.19 -5.09 -1.11
CA GLY A 114 -12.44 -5.82 -0.90
C GLY A 114 -12.95 -5.61 0.52
N ASN A 115 -13.10 -6.70 1.28
CA ASN A 115 -13.51 -6.68 2.69
C ASN A 115 -12.35 -6.78 3.69
N ILE A 116 -11.10 -6.73 3.21
CA ILE A 116 -9.90 -6.78 4.04
C ILE A 116 -9.36 -5.36 4.19
N VAL A 117 -9.20 -4.92 5.44
CA VAL A 117 -8.46 -3.71 5.81
C VAL A 117 -7.10 -4.16 6.31
N THR A 118 -6.03 -3.70 5.67
CA THR A 118 -4.66 -3.98 6.08
C THR A 118 -4.04 -2.75 6.70
N TYR A 119 -3.48 -2.92 7.89
CA TYR A 119 -2.76 -1.88 8.63
C TYR A 119 -1.26 -2.10 8.51
N TYR A 120 -0.52 -1.03 8.28
CA TYR A 120 0.94 -1.06 8.14
C TYR A 120 1.58 0.25 8.59
N THR A 121 2.89 0.21 8.78
CA THR A 121 3.75 1.39 9.00
C THR A 121 4.55 1.69 7.74
N LEU A 122 4.92 2.95 7.57
CA LEU A 122 5.88 3.38 6.56
C LEU A 122 7.08 4.01 7.26
N ASP A 123 8.21 3.30 7.28
CA ASP A 123 9.46 3.78 7.87
C ASP A 123 10.36 4.31 6.75
N VAL A 124 10.54 5.64 6.68
CA VAL A 124 11.36 6.31 5.66
C VAL A 124 12.70 6.75 6.25
N SER A 125 13.80 6.48 5.56
CA SER A 125 15.14 6.92 5.91
C SER A 125 15.84 7.49 4.69
N CYS A 126 16.11 8.80 4.72
CA CYS A 126 16.83 9.49 3.67
C CYS A 126 18.25 9.81 4.12
N LYS A 127 19.23 9.28 3.38
CA LYS A 127 20.67 9.43 3.64
C LYS A 127 21.48 9.69 2.39
N CYS A 128 20.84 9.88 1.23
CA CYS A 128 21.56 10.24 0.03
C CYS A 128 22.30 11.56 0.23
N GLN A 129 23.47 11.68 -0.42
CA GLN A 129 24.07 12.99 -0.59
C GLN A 129 23.15 13.85 -1.48
N LYS A 130 23.24 15.16 -1.34
CA LYS A 130 22.45 16.09 -2.16
C LYS A 130 22.63 15.76 -3.64
N ASP A 131 21.52 15.70 -4.38
CA ASP A 131 21.45 15.39 -5.82
C ASP A 131 21.83 13.95 -6.21
N ALA A 132 22.05 13.03 -5.25
CA ALA A 132 22.28 11.62 -5.55
C ALA A 132 20.94 10.86 -5.71
N GLU A 133 20.80 10.14 -6.84
CA GLU A 133 19.64 9.28 -7.08
C GLU A 133 19.88 7.87 -6.53
N PRO A 134 18.98 7.32 -5.68
CA PRO A 134 19.14 5.97 -5.17
C PRO A 134 18.88 4.92 -6.26
N ASN A 135 19.75 3.93 -6.33
CA ASN A 135 19.54 2.75 -7.16
C ASN A 135 18.74 1.69 -6.40
N CYS A 136 17.48 1.54 -6.78
CA CYS A 136 16.59 0.57 -6.15
C CYS A 136 16.73 -0.84 -6.73
N SER A 137 17.48 -1.07 -7.81
CA SER A 137 17.56 -2.39 -8.46
C SER A 137 18.05 -3.47 -7.49
N GLY A 138 17.14 -4.35 -7.06
CA GLY A 138 17.44 -5.44 -6.12
C GLY A 138 17.68 -4.99 -4.68
N ALA A 139 17.35 -3.75 -4.33
CA ALA A 139 17.51 -3.25 -2.97
C ALA A 139 16.61 -4.03 -2.00
N THR A 140 17.21 -4.56 -0.93
CA THR A 140 16.49 -5.26 0.15
C THR A 140 16.74 -4.63 1.52
N THR A 141 17.74 -3.76 1.63
CA THR A 141 18.09 -2.98 2.81
C THR A 141 18.68 -1.63 2.39
N GLN A 142 18.71 -0.65 3.29
CA GLN A 142 19.43 0.60 3.06
C GLN A 142 20.92 0.31 2.82
N SER A 143 21.48 0.93 1.78
CA SER A 143 22.89 0.81 1.42
C SER A 143 23.38 2.11 0.80
N ALA A 144 24.67 2.22 0.48
CA ALA A 144 25.18 3.39 -0.24
C ALA A 144 24.49 3.58 -1.60
N ALA A 145 24.14 2.49 -2.29
CA ALA A 145 23.42 2.53 -3.56
C ALA A 145 21.93 2.85 -3.38
N ALA A 146 21.29 2.30 -2.34
CA ALA A 146 19.89 2.57 -1.98
C ALA A 146 19.83 3.46 -0.73
N CYS A 147 20.39 4.66 -0.84
CA CYS A 147 20.64 5.55 0.30
C CYS A 147 19.36 6.16 0.89
N ASN A 148 18.41 6.51 0.03
CA ASN A 148 17.05 6.86 0.41
C ASN A 148 16.18 5.63 0.32
N PHE A 149 15.61 5.23 1.44
CA PHE A 149 15.03 3.90 1.61
C PHE A 149 13.79 3.96 2.49
N ALA A 150 12.72 3.31 2.06
CA ALA A 150 11.46 3.27 2.76
C ALA A 150 10.95 1.84 2.85
N THR A 151 10.39 1.49 4.00
CA THR A 151 9.94 0.13 4.27
C THR A 151 8.50 0.13 4.77
N ILE A 152 7.67 -0.73 4.17
CA ILE A 152 6.29 -0.99 4.57
C ILE A 152 6.30 -2.16 5.54
N GLY A 153 6.02 -1.88 6.82
CA GLY A 153 5.95 -2.87 7.88
C GLY A 153 4.52 -3.34 8.12
N TYR A 154 4.26 -4.64 8.11
CA TYR A 154 2.93 -5.18 8.37
C TYR A 154 2.53 -5.08 9.86
N CYS A 155 1.34 -4.54 10.14
CA CYS A 155 0.84 -4.36 11.50
C CYS A 155 -0.38 -5.21 11.85
N GLY A 156 -1.16 -5.65 10.89
CA GLY A 156 -2.33 -6.47 11.11
C GLY A 156 -3.37 -6.32 10.01
N ILE A 157 -4.41 -7.14 10.07
CA ILE A 157 -5.58 -7.07 9.19
C ILE A 157 -6.87 -7.06 10.00
N SER A 158 -7.91 -6.44 9.44
CA SER A 158 -9.29 -6.63 9.86
C SER A 158 -10.08 -7.10 8.65
N VAL A 159 -11.08 -7.94 8.89
CA VAL A 159 -11.91 -8.53 7.84
C VAL A 159 -13.38 -8.35 8.20
N ASN A 160 -14.19 -7.78 7.30
CA ASN A 160 -15.61 -7.49 7.57
C ASN A 160 -15.85 -6.65 8.85
N ASN A 161 -14.93 -5.75 9.20
CA ASN A 161 -14.95 -4.95 10.43
C ASN A 161 -14.79 -5.77 11.74
N ASN A 162 -14.28 -7.01 11.66
CA ASN A 162 -13.89 -7.77 12.84
C ASN A 162 -12.69 -7.14 13.57
N PRO A 163 -12.43 -7.52 14.84
CA PRO A 163 -11.21 -7.15 15.54
C PRO A 163 -9.95 -7.47 14.71
N VAL A 164 -8.90 -6.68 14.93
CA VAL A 164 -7.64 -6.88 14.19
C VAL A 164 -7.00 -8.21 14.57
N CYS A 165 -6.55 -8.92 13.55
CA CYS A 165 -5.70 -10.09 13.67
C CYS A 165 -4.30 -9.72 13.19
N SER A 166 -3.33 -9.98 14.05
CA SER A 166 -1.92 -9.79 13.75
C SER A 166 -1.22 -11.15 13.83
N ALA A 167 -0.55 -11.54 12.75
CA ALA A 167 0.31 -12.72 12.70
C ALA A 167 1.69 -12.46 13.35
#